data_AF-A0A2Y9RR48-F1
#
_entry.id   AF-A0A2Y9RR48-F1
#
_cell.length_a   1.000
_cell.length_b   1.000
_cell.length_c   1.000
_cell.angle_alpha   90.00
_cell.angle_beta   90.00
_cell.angle_gamma   90.00
#
_symmetry.space_group_name_H-M   'P 1'
#
loop_
_entity.id
_entity.type
_entity.pdbx_description
1 polymer ?
#
loop_
_entity_poly.entity_id
_entity_poly.type
_entity_poly.pdbx_seq_one_letter_code
_entity_poly.pdbx_strand_id
1 'polypeptide(L)'
;MKQELEAEYLAIFKKTVAMHEVFLQRLAAHPTLRQDHNFFVFLEYGQDLSVRGKNRKELLGGFLRNIVKSADEALITGVSGLKEVDDFFEHERTFLLEYHTRIRDACLRADRVMRSHKCLAEDYIPISAALSSLGTQEVNQLKMSFLKLAELFERLRKLEGRVASDEDLKLSDMLRYYMRDSQAAKDLLYRRLRALADYESANKALDKARTRNREVHPAESHQQLCCQRFERLSDSAKQELIDFRSRRVSSFRKNLIELAELELKHAKVNLQPPWPPLPGL
;
A
#
# COMPACT_ATOMS: atom_id res chain seq x y z
N MET A 1 -28.44 -9.90 10.70
CA MET A 1 -27.71 -10.73 9.72
C MET A 1 -27.78 -10.21 8.28
N LYS A 2 -28.90 -10.30 7.53
CA LYS A 2 -28.94 -9.85 6.12
C LYS A 2 -28.59 -8.36 5.93
N GLN A 3 -29.19 -7.48 6.73
CA GLN A 3 -28.89 -6.04 6.71
C GLN A 3 -27.45 -5.70 7.14
N GLU A 4 -26.85 -6.51 8.03
CA GLU A 4 -25.46 -6.31 8.46
C GLU A 4 -24.48 -6.70 7.34
N LEU A 5 -24.76 -7.80 6.63
CA LEU A 5 -23.98 -8.23 5.46
C LEU A 5 -24.07 -7.20 4.31
N GLU A 6 -25.26 -6.65 4.06
CA GLU A 6 -25.45 -5.58 3.07
C GLU A 6 -24.68 -4.31 3.46
N ALA A 7 -24.66 -3.95 4.75
CA ALA A 7 -23.90 -2.81 5.24
C ALA A 7 -22.38 -3.03 5.12
N GLU A 8 -21.89 -4.23 5.43
CA GLU A 8 -20.47 -4.61 5.28
C GLU A 8 -20.05 -4.57 3.81
N TYR A 9 -20.86 -5.13 2.90
CA TYR A 9 -20.63 -5.07 1.47
C TYR A 9 -20.56 -3.62 0.97
N LEU A 10 -21.53 -2.79 1.36
CA LEU A 10 -21.56 -1.39 0.97
C LEU A 10 -20.35 -0.61 1.48
N ALA A 11 -19.85 -0.93 2.67
CA ALA A 11 -18.63 -0.35 3.22
C ALA A 11 -17.40 -0.73 2.39
N ILE A 12 -17.24 -2.01 2.04
CA ILE A 12 -16.15 -2.49 1.17
C ILE A 12 -16.23 -1.84 -0.22
N PHE A 13 -17.43 -1.73 -0.79
CA PHE A 13 -17.63 -1.08 -2.07
C PHE A 13 -17.23 0.40 -2.04
N LYS A 14 -17.74 1.17 -1.07
CA LYS A 14 -17.40 2.60 -0.90
C LYS A 14 -15.91 2.81 -0.68
N LYS A 15 -15.29 1.96 0.13
CA LYS A 15 -13.84 1.94 0.35
C LYS A 15 -13.09 1.74 -0.97
N THR A 16 -13.51 0.74 -1.75
CA THR A 16 -12.92 0.43 -3.06
C THR A 16 -13.07 1.60 -4.03
N VAL A 17 -14.25 2.23 -4.09
CA VAL A 17 -14.49 3.42 -4.93
C VAL A 17 -13.56 4.56 -4.53
N ALA A 18 -13.49 4.89 -3.24
CA ALA A 18 -12.62 5.96 -2.73
C ALA A 18 -11.13 5.69 -3.05
N MET A 19 -10.67 4.44 -2.93
CA MET A 19 -9.30 4.08 -3.30
C MET A 19 -9.02 4.30 -4.79
N HIS A 20 -9.95 3.92 -5.67
CA HIS A 20 -9.80 4.13 -7.11
C HIS A 20 -9.90 5.62 -7.47
N GLU A 21 -10.80 6.36 -6.85
CA GLU A 21 -10.93 7.81 -7.04
C GLU A 21 -9.61 8.53 -6.71
N VAL A 22 -9.06 8.27 -5.53
CA VAL A 22 -7.77 8.87 -5.12
C VAL A 22 -6.64 8.47 -6.08
N PHE A 23 -6.63 7.23 -6.56
CA PHE A 23 -5.65 6.78 -7.55
C PHE A 23 -5.78 7.55 -8.88
N LEU A 24 -6.98 7.67 -9.43
CA LEU A 24 -7.24 8.37 -10.68
C LEU A 24 -6.96 9.87 -10.57
N GLN A 25 -7.37 10.52 -9.47
CA GLN A 25 -7.08 11.92 -9.19
C GLN A 25 -5.57 12.18 -9.19
N ARG A 26 -4.77 11.24 -8.68
CA ARG A 26 -3.32 11.37 -8.67
C ARG A 26 -2.67 11.19 -10.03
N LEU A 27 -3.16 10.25 -10.84
CA LEU A 27 -2.73 10.13 -12.23
C LEU A 27 -3.04 11.43 -13.00
N ALA A 28 -4.24 11.98 -12.81
CA ALA A 28 -4.66 13.23 -13.44
C ALA A 28 -3.90 14.47 -12.96
N ALA A 29 -3.49 14.50 -11.69
CA ALA A 29 -2.69 15.59 -11.11
C ALA A 29 -1.20 15.53 -11.52
N HIS A 30 -0.70 14.37 -11.93
CA HIS A 30 0.70 14.18 -12.27
C HIS A 30 1.03 14.79 -13.64
N PRO A 31 2.05 15.67 -13.78
CA PRO A 31 2.36 16.39 -15.02
C PRO A 31 2.56 15.50 -16.25
N THR A 32 3.25 14.37 -16.07
CA THR A 32 3.49 13.37 -17.12
C THR A 32 2.32 12.39 -17.31
N LEU A 33 1.85 11.71 -16.24
CA LEU A 33 0.86 10.63 -16.37
C LEU A 33 -0.50 11.11 -16.86
N ARG A 34 -0.88 12.36 -16.60
CA ARG A 34 -2.11 12.96 -17.14
C ARG A 34 -2.15 13.02 -18.67
N GLN A 35 -0.99 12.95 -19.32
CA GLN A 35 -0.85 12.99 -20.78
C GLN A 35 -0.75 11.58 -21.39
N ASP A 36 -0.80 10.53 -20.57
CA ASP A 36 -0.72 9.16 -21.05
C ASP A 36 -1.96 8.80 -21.88
N HIS A 37 -1.72 8.26 -23.08
CA HIS A 37 -2.79 7.90 -24.01
C HIS A 37 -3.71 6.81 -23.45
N ASN A 38 -3.17 5.80 -22.75
CA ASN A 38 -3.99 4.74 -22.19
C ASN A 38 -4.82 5.27 -21.02
N PHE A 39 -4.30 6.21 -20.24
CA PHE A 39 -5.06 6.88 -19.19
C PHE A 39 -6.24 7.67 -19.77
N PHE A 40 -6.03 8.40 -20.86
CA PHE A 40 -7.08 9.09 -21.59
C PHE A 40 -8.15 8.12 -22.11
N VAL A 41 -7.74 7.06 -22.81
CA VAL A 41 -8.65 6.01 -23.31
C VAL A 41 -9.41 5.37 -22.14
N PHE A 42 -8.74 5.06 -21.03
CA PHE A 42 -9.38 4.47 -19.86
C PHE A 42 -10.50 5.36 -19.28
N LEU A 43 -10.34 6.69 -19.32
CA LEU A 43 -11.33 7.62 -18.78
C LEU A 43 -12.47 7.95 -19.76
N GLU A 44 -12.19 8.02 -21.05
CA GLU A 44 -13.14 8.52 -22.05
C GLU A 44 -13.81 7.44 -22.90
N TYR A 45 -13.26 6.22 -22.92
CA TYR A 45 -13.80 5.15 -23.74
C TYR A 45 -15.14 4.64 -23.20
N GLY A 46 -16.22 5.00 -23.88
CA GLY A 46 -17.60 4.69 -23.45
C GLY A 46 -18.12 3.30 -23.83
N GLN A 47 -17.28 2.41 -24.37
CA GLN A 47 -17.65 1.02 -24.69
C GLN A 47 -16.91 0.05 -23.77
N ASP A 48 -17.32 -1.22 -23.78
CA ASP A 48 -16.62 -2.26 -23.03
C ASP A 48 -15.21 -2.50 -23.59
N LEU A 49 -14.19 -2.28 -22.75
CA LEU A 49 -12.83 -2.69 -23.06
C LEU A 49 -12.71 -4.21 -22.87
N SER A 50 -12.74 -4.98 -23.97
CA SER A 50 -12.44 -6.41 -23.92
C SER A 50 -10.93 -6.62 -23.78
N VAL A 51 -10.41 -6.50 -22.55
CA VAL A 51 -9.01 -6.82 -22.27
C VAL A 51 -8.89 -8.33 -22.15
N ARG A 52 -8.19 -8.97 -23.09
CA ARG A 52 -7.90 -10.41 -23.01
C ARG A 52 -7.24 -10.72 -21.67
N GLY A 53 -7.82 -11.65 -20.91
CA GLY A 53 -7.23 -12.12 -19.66
C GLY A 53 -5.82 -12.70 -19.89
N LYS A 54 -4.92 -12.49 -18.92
CA LYS A 54 -3.55 -13.01 -19.01
C LYS A 54 -3.57 -14.54 -19.04
N ASN A 55 -2.92 -15.13 -20.04
CA ASN A 55 -2.82 -16.58 -20.15
C ASN A 55 -1.79 -17.14 -19.14
N ARG A 56 -1.84 -18.46 -18.87
CA ARG A 56 -0.96 -19.10 -17.86
C ARG A 56 0.54 -18.89 -18.15
N LYS A 57 0.92 -18.74 -19.42
CA LYS A 57 2.28 -18.43 -19.87
C LYS A 57 2.69 -17.00 -19.50
N GLU A 58 1.82 -16.02 -19.67
CA GLU A 58 2.08 -14.62 -19.27
C GLU A 58 2.16 -14.47 -17.74
N LEU A 59 1.35 -15.22 -16.99
CA LEU A 59 1.45 -15.31 -15.53
C LEU A 59 2.82 -15.86 -15.11
N LEU A 60 3.25 -17.00 -15.66
CA LEU A 60 4.58 -17.59 -15.42
C LEU A 60 5.72 -16.67 -15.87
N GLY A 61 5.57 -16.00 -17.01
CA GLY A 61 6.53 -15.01 -17.50
C GLY A 61 6.74 -13.83 -16.54
N GLY A 62 5.69 -13.43 -15.82
CA GLY A 62 5.78 -12.43 -14.75
C GLY A 62 6.69 -12.87 -13.60
N PHE A 63 6.62 -14.15 -13.19
CA PHE A 63 7.50 -14.72 -12.17
C PHE A 63 8.95 -14.80 -12.65
N LEU A 64 9.18 -15.28 -13.88
CA LEU A 64 10.52 -15.36 -14.47
C LEU A 64 11.18 -13.98 -14.57
N ARG A 65 10.42 -12.97 -15.00
CA ARG A 65 10.93 -11.59 -15.09
C ARG A 65 11.38 -11.05 -13.74
N ASN A 66 10.67 -11.38 -12.66
CA ASN A 66 11.06 -10.97 -11.31
C ASN A 66 12.35 -11.66 -10.85
N ILE A 67 12.54 -12.94 -11.17
CA ILE A 67 13.78 -13.68 -10.86
C ILE A 67 14.97 -13.10 -11.65
N VAL A 68 14.79 -12.87 -12.96
CA VAL A 68 15.81 -12.27 -13.82
C VAL A 68 16.20 -10.88 -13.31
N LYS A 69 15.21 -10.06 -12.92
CA LYS A 69 15.45 -8.74 -12.33
C LYS A 69 16.30 -8.82 -11.06
N SER A 70 15.96 -9.72 -10.13
CA SER A 70 16.71 -9.88 -8.89
C SER A 70 18.15 -10.36 -9.12
N ALA A 71 18.34 -11.30 -10.05
CA ALA A 71 19.68 -11.78 -10.42
C ALA A 71 20.51 -10.69 -11.08
N ASP A 72 19.89 -9.89 -11.95
CA ASP A 72 20.52 -8.75 -12.62
C ASP A 72 20.90 -7.65 -11.63
N GLU A 73 20.01 -7.31 -10.68
CA GLU A 73 20.30 -6.34 -9.62
C GLU A 73 21.48 -6.80 -8.74
N ALA A 74 21.51 -8.08 -8.35
CA ALA A 74 22.62 -8.66 -7.60
C ALA A 74 23.94 -8.63 -8.40
N LEU A 75 23.89 -8.91 -9.71
CA LEU A 75 25.06 -8.86 -10.59
C LEU A 75 25.58 -7.43 -10.77
N ILE A 76 24.70 -6.46 -10.99
CA ILE A 76 25.09 -5.06 -11.15
C ILE A 76 25.72 -4.54 -9.86
N THR A 77 25.08 -4.78 -8.72
CA THR A 77 25.51 -4.23 -7.44
C THR A 77 26.68 -4.98 -6.80
N GLY A 78 26.82 -6.28 -7.06
CA GLY A 78 27.79 -7.16 -6.40
C GLY A 78 28.99 -7.55 -7.26
N VAL A 79 28.82 -7.78 -8.57
CA VAL A 79 29.87 -8.35 -9.45
C VAL A 79 30.46 -7.30 -10.38
N SER A 80 29.64 -6.37 -10.89
CA SER A 80 30.11 -5.39 -11.88
C SER A 80 30.87 -4.20 -11.27
N GLY A 81 30.86 -4.04 -9.95
CA GLY A 81 31.56 -2.95 -9.25
C GLY A 81 30.99 -1.56 -9.55
N LEU A 82 29.83 -1.47 -10.21
CA LEU A 82 29.05 -0.25 -10.41
C LEU A 82 28.65 0.32 -9.05
N LYS A 83 29.47 1.24 -8.57
CA LYS A 83 29.21 2.01 -7.38
C LYS A 83 28.37 3.21 -7.81
N GLU A 84 27.24 3.43 -7.18
CA GLU A 84 26.51 4.67 -7.42
C GLU A 84 27.37 5.81 -6.87
N VAL A 85 27.81 6.67 -7.79
CA VAL A 85 28.72 7.79 -7.49
C VAL A 85 27.93 9.02 -7.05
N ASP A 86 26.61 9.01 -7.25
CA ASP A 86 25.73 10.07 -6.83
C ASP A 86 25.25 9.84 -5.38
N ASP A 87 25.70 10.72 -4.48
CA ASP A 87 25.40 10.66 -3.04
C ASP A 87 23.89 10.69 -2.75
N PHE A 88 23.10 11.40 -3.57
CA PHE A 88 21.65 11.45 -3.38
C PHE A 88 21.02 10.09 -3.66
N PHE A 89 21.39 9.43 -4.76
CA PHE A 89 20.81 8.13 -5.10
C PHE A 89 21.29 7.00 -4.18
N GLU A 90 22.53 7.03 -3.68
CA GLU A 90 22.97 6.08 -2.64
C GLU A 90 22.19 6.25 -1.33
N HIS A 91 22.00 7.51 -0.90
CA HIS A 91 21.22 7.81 0.29
C HIS A 91 19.77 7.34 0.15
N GLU A 92 19.10 7.69 -0.97
CA GLU A 92 17.72 7.29 -1.23
C GLU A 92 17.57 5.77 -1.36
N ARG A 93 18.56 5.08 -1.95
CA ARG A 93 18.57 3.61 -2.03
C ARG A 93 18.62 2.98 -0.65
N THR A 94 19.55 3.42 0.19
CA THR A 94 19.70 2.92 1.57
C THR A 94 18.42 3.16 2.37
N PHE A 95 17.91 4.39 2.31
CA PHE A 95 16.65 4.77 2.93
C PHE A 95 15.49 3.87 2.45
N LEU A 96 15.32 3.67 1.14
CA LEU A 96 14.21 2.91 0.59
C LEU A 96 14.27 1.42 0.93
N LEU A 97 15.46 0.82 0.98
CA LEU A 97 15.62 -0.59 1.39
C LEU A 97 15.15 -0.81 2.82
N GLU A 98 15.58 0.07 3.74
CA GLU A 98 15.17 0.02 5.13
C GLU A 98 13.69 0.37 5.31
N TYR A 99 13.25 1.47 4.71
CA TYR A 99 11.87 1.92 4.77
C TYR A 99 10.90 0.87 4.23
N HIS A 100 11.21 0.26 3.07
CA HIS A 100 10.37 -0.76 2.47
C HIS A 100 10.20 -1.98 3.37
N THR A 101 11.27 -2.41 4.04
CA THR A 101 11.20 -3.52 5.00
C THR A 101 10.29 -3.16 6.17
N ARG A 102 10.51 -1.99 6.76
CA ARG A 102 9.70 -1.52 7.90
C ARG A 102 8.23 -1.35 7.55
N ILE A 103 7.90 -0.78 6.39
CA ILE A 103 6.51 -0.53 5.98
C ILE A 103 5.79 -1.84 5.64
N ARG A 104 6.46 -2.79 5.00
CA ARG A 104 5.92 -4.12 4.71
C ARG A 104 5.59 -4.85 6.01
N ASP A 105 6.52 -4.85 6.97
CA ASP A 105 6.32 -5.54 8.24
C ASP A 105 5.22 -4.86 9.08
N ALA A 106 5.13 -3.52 9.04
CA ALA A 106 4.04 -2.78 9.66
C ALA A 106 2.68 -3.12 9.02
N CYS A 107 2.61 -3.20 7.69
CA CYS A 107 1.41 -3.61 6.96
C CYS A 107 0.94 -5.01 7.40
N LEU A 108 1.86 -5.98 7.47
CA LEU A 108 1.55 -7.34 7.91
C LEU A 108 1.06 -7.41 9.36
N ARG A 109 1.61 -6.55 10.23
CA ARG A 109 1.13 -6.43 11.62
C ARG A 109 -0.26 -5.81 11.69
N ALA A 110 -0.52 -4.76 10.93
CA ALA A 110 -1.84 -4.14 10.87
C ALA A 110 -2.90 -5.14 10.36
N ASP A 111 -2.60 -5.92 9.33
CA ASP A 111 -3.49 -7.00 8.85
C ASP A 111 -3.75 -8.08 9.92
N ARG A 112 -2.78 -8.36 10.81
CA ARG A 112 -2.99 -9.27 11.95
C ARG A 112 -3.94 -8.67 12.98
N VAL A 113 -3.77 -7.39 13.31
CA VAL A 113 -4.67 -6.67 14.23
C VAL A 113 -6.09 -6.68 13.69
N MET A 114 -6.29 -6.43 12.39
CA MET A 114 -7.62 -6.49 11.76
C MET A 114 -8.28 -7.86 11.88
N ARG A 115 -7.49 -8.94 11.75
CA ARG A 115 -8.00 -10.30 12.00
C ARG A 115 -8.36 -10.51 13.46
N SER A 116 -7.55 -10.01 14.40
CA SER A 116 -7.84 -10.11 15.83
C SER A 116 -9.14 -9.40 16.20
N HIS A 117 -9.39 -8.18 15.70
CA HIS A 117 -10.66 -7.49 15.93
C HIS A 117 -11.86 -8.29 15.41
N LYS A 118 -11.72 -8.88 14.22
CA LYS A 118 -12.78 -9.72 13.65
C LYS A 118 -13.07 -10.93 14.54
N CYS A 119 -12.04 -11.64 14.98
CA CYS A 119 -12.21 -12.77 15.89
C CYS A 119 -12.85 -12.33 17.22
N LEU A 120 -12.40 -11.21 17.81
CA LEU A 120 -12.98 -10.70 19.06
C LEU A 120 -14.46 -10.34 18.91
N ALA A 121 -14.84 -9.70 17.79
CA ALA A 121 -16.24 -9.40 17.48
C ALA A 121 -17.08 -10.69 17.30
N GLU A 122 -16.52 -11.72 16.67
CA GLU A 122 -17.16 -13.04 16.51
C GLU A 122 -17.35 -13.75 17.86
N ASP A 123 -16.37 -13.65 18.77
CA ASP A 123 -16.43 -14.26 20.11
C ASP A 123 -17.52 -13.64 21.01
N TYR A 124 -17.87 -12.36 20.80
CA TYR A 124 -18.97 -11.73 21.54
C TYR A 124 -20.35 -12.29 21.20
N ILE A 125 -20.54 -12.86 20.00
CA ILE A 125 -21.83 -13.42 19.54
C ILE A 125 -22.29 -14.58 20.45
N PRO A 126 -21.53 -15.68 20.61
CA PRO A 126 -21.96 -16.79 21.47
C PRO A 126 -22.09 -16.39 22.94
N ILE A 127 -21.27 -15.46 23.43
CA ILE A 127 -21.36 -14.96 24.81
C ILE A 127 -22.69 -14.23 25.02
N SER A 128 -23.04 -13.31 24.12
CA SER A 128 -24.32 -12.59 24.18
C SER A 128 -25.53 -13.54 24.08
N ALA A 129 -25.47 -14.53 23.19
CA ALA A 129 -26.52 -15.53 23.04
C ALA A 129 -26.71 -16.38 24.29
N ALA A 130 -25.62 -16.85 24.91
CA ALA A 130 -25.67 -17.64 26.13
C ALA A 130 -26.26 -16.84 27.31
N LEU A 131 -25.82 -15.58 27.48
CA LEU A 131 -26.36 -14.68 28.51
C LEU A 131 -27.85 -14.37 28.27
N SER A 132 -28.25 -14.17 27.02
CA SER A 132 -29.67 -13.99 26.68
C SER A 132 -30.48 -15.22 27.06
N SER A 133 -30.00 -16.42 26.72
CA SER A 133 -30.67 -17.69 27.07
C SER A 133 -30.81 -17.84 28.58
N LEU A 134 -29.75 -17.60 29.36
CA LEU A 134 -29.79 -17.63 30.82
C LEU A 134 -30.83 -16.63 31.38
N GLY A 135 -30.85 -15.40 30.86
CA GLY A 135 -31.84 -14.39 31.24
C GLY A 135 -33.28 -14.80 30.93
N THR A 136 -33.53 -15.56 29.86
CA THR A 136 -34.89 -16.05 29.54
C THR A 136 -35.37 -17.19 30.44
N GLN A 137 -34.45 -18.00 30.96
CA GLN A 137 -34.74 -19.13 31.83
C GLN A 137 -34.80 -18.74 33.32
N GLU A 138 -34.11 -17.67 33.70
CA GLU A 138 -34.05 -17.18 35.08
C GLU A 138 -35.38 -16.52 35.51
N VAL A 139 -35.88 -16.92 36.68
CA VAL A 139 -37.15 -16.42 37.25
C VAL A 139 -36.94 -15.35 38.32
N ASN A 140 -35.71 -15.20 38.82
CA ASN A 140 -35.39 -14.28 39.90
C ASN A 140 -34.81 -12.93 39.41
N GLN A 141 -34.42 -12.07 40.35
CA GLN A 141 -33.85 -10.73 40.11
C GLN A 141 -32.61 -10.75 39.18
N LEU A 142 -31.92 -11.89 39.06
CA LEU A 142 -30.75 -12.06 38.18
C LEU A 142 -31.09 -12.02 36.68
N LYS A 143 -32.35 -12.26 36.30
CA LYS A 143 -32.82 -12.17 34.91
C LYS A 143 -32.38 -10.87 34.24
N MET A 144 -32.60 -9.74 34.91
CA MET A 144 -32.27 -8.43 34.34
C MET A 144 -30.77 -8.22 34.18
N SER A 145 -29.96 -8.78 35.08
CA SER A 145 -28.50 -8.73 34.98
C SER A 145 -28.00 -9.51 33.76
N PHE A 146 -28.51 -10.72 33.53
CA PHE A 146 -28.13 -11.52 32.35
C PHE A 146 -28.52 -10.84 31.02
N LEU A 147 -29.73 -10.29 30.93
CA LEU A 147 -30.18 -9.58 29.73
C LEU A 147 -29.36 -8.30 29.48
N LYS A 148 -29.00 -7.55 30.54
CA LYS A 148 -28.12 -6.37 30.42
C LYS A 148 -26.70 -6.73 29.97
N LEU A 149 -26.15 -7.84 30.49
CA LEU A 149 -24.84 -8.33 30.05
C LEU A 149 -24.88 -8.78 28.59
N ALA A 150 -25.94 -9.49 28.17
CA ALA A 150 -26.11 -9.88 26.77
C ALA A 150 -26.15 -8.65 25.84
N GLU A 151 -26.89 -7.62 26.22
CA GLU A 151 -26.95 -6.36 25.48
C GLU A 151 -25.59 -5.66 25.43
N LEU A 152 -24.84 -5.66 26.55
CA LEU A 152 -23.49 -5.12 26.61
C LEU A 152 -22.56 -5.80 25.59
N PHE A 153 -22.56 -7.14 25.52
CA PHE A 153 -21.72 -7.87 24.57
C PHE A 153 -22.10 -7.57 23.10
N GLU A 154 -23.38 -7.36 22.78
CA GLU A 154 -23.74 -6.91 21.43
C GLU A 154 -23.34 -5.47 21.11
N ARG A 155 -23.32 -4.60 22.12
CA ARG A 155 -22.78 -3.25 21.95
C ARG A 155 -21.27 -3.29 21.75
N LEU A 156 -20.55 -4.12 22.51
CA LEU A 156 -19.11 -4.34 22.35
C LEU A 156 -18.78 -4.91 20.98
N ARG A 157 -19.54 -5.90 20.47
CA ARG A 157 -19.40 -6.40 19.09
C ARG A 157 -19.50 -5.31 18.04
N LYS A 158 -20.53 -4.47 18.13
CA LYS A 158 -20.73 -3.38 17.18
C LYS A 158 -19.63 -2.33 17.28
N LEU A 159 -19.13 -2.05 18.48
CA LEU A 159 -18.05 -1.10 18.68
C LEU A 159 -16.73 -1.66 18.13
N GLU A 160 -16.42 -2.92 18.42
CA GLU A 160 -15.24 -3.63 17.92
C GLU A 160 -15.17 -3.60 16.39
N GLY A 161 -16.31 -3.87 15.71
CA GLY A 161 -16.40 -3.77 14.26
C GLY A 161 -16.18 -2.34 13.72
N ARG A 162 -16.57 -1.30 14.47
CA ARG A 162 -16.29 0.10 14.10
C ARG A 162 -14.82 0.44 14.29
N VAL A 163 -14.23 0.07 15.43
CA VAL A 163 -12.78 0.23 15.69
C VAL A 163 -11.98 -0.39 14.56
N ALA A 164 -12.26 -1.66 14.23
CA ALA A 164 -11.61 -2.36 13.14
C ALA A 164 -11.74 -1.64 11.79
N SER A 165 -12.95 -1.16 11.46
CA SER A 165 -13.19 -0.48 10.17
C SER A 165 -12.45 0.85 10.07
N ASP A 166 -12.46 1.63 11.16
CA ASP A 166 -11.81 2.93 11.25
C ASP A 166 -10.28 2.79 11.22
N GLU A 167 -9.73 1.81 11.95
CA GLU A 167 -8.30 1.47 11.91
C GLU A 167 -7.85 0.94 10.55
N ASP A 168 -8.65 0.06 9.92
CA ASP A 168 -8.33 -0.47 8.58
C ASP A 168 -8.24 0.65 7.54
N LEU A 169 -9.14 1.63 7.63
CA LEU A 169 -9.20 2.78 6.74
C LEU A 169 -8.04 3.76 6.96
N LYS A 170 -7.69 4.08 8.21
CA LYS A 170 -6.67 5.10 8.50
C LYS A 170 -5.25 4.55 8.57
N LEU A 171 -5.08 3.33 9.06
CA LEU A 171 -3.76 2.74 9.24
C LEU A 171 -3.45 1.73 8.13
N SER A 172 -4.23 0.66 8.05
CA SER A 172 -3.88 -0.49 7.20
C SER A 172 -3.86 -0.14 5.71
N ASP A 173 -4.82 0.64 5.21
CA ASP A 173 -4.83 1.12 3.83
C ASP A 173 -3.63 2.02 3.51
N MET A 174 -3.31 2.95 4.40
CA MET A 174 -2.15 3.82 4.24
C MET A 174 -0.85 2.99 4.18
N LEU A 175 -0.69 2.01 5.07
CA LEU A 175 0.48 1.12 5.09
C LEU A 175 0.58 0.30 3.79
N ARG A 176 -0.53 -0.29 3.34
CA ARG A 176 -0.59 -1.04 2.05
C ARG A 176 -0.24 -0.15 0.87
N TYR A 177 -0.74 1.08 0.88
CA TYR A 177 -0.44 2.06 -0.16
C TYR A 177 1.06 2.35 -0.23
N TYR A 178 1.69 2.74 0.89
CA TYR A 178 3.11 3.09 0.91
C TYR A 178 4.06 1.89 0.82
N MET A 179 3.60 0.68 1.15
CA MET A 179 4.30 -0.56 0.81
C MET A 179 4.42 -0.74 -0.71
N ARG A 180 3.34 -0.49 -1.46
CA ARG A 180 3.36 -0.56 -2.94
C ARG A 180 4.13 0.61 -3.56
N ASP A 181 3.96 1.82 -3.04
CA ASP A 181 4.65 3.03 -3.53
C ASP A 181 6.17 2.93 -3.30
N SER A 182 6.61 2.44 -2.14
CA SER A 182 8.04 2.18 -1.90
C SER A 182 8.63 1.09 -2.79
N GLN A 183 7.85 0.05 -3.14
CA GLN A 183 8.29 -0.94 -4.12
C GLN A 183 8.45 -0.30 -5.51
N ALA A 184 7.53 0.58 -5.90
CA ALA A 184 7.64 1.32 -7.17
C ALA A 184 8.89 2.23 -7.19
N ALA A 185 9.20 2.89 -6.07
CA ALA A 185 10.40 3.71 -5.92
C ALA A 185 11.69 2.87 -5.99
N LYS A 186 11.72 1.68 -5.37
CA LYS A 186 12.83 0.72 -5.54
C LYS A 186 13.00 0.29 -6.99
N ASP A 187 11.90 0.02 -7.68
CA ASP A 187 11.92 -0.37 -9.09
C ASP A 187 12.44 0.75 -9.98
N LEU A 188 12.15 2.00 -9.65
CA LEU A 188 12.68 3.19 -10.32
C LEU A 188 14.21 3.28 -10.16
N LEU A 189 14.72 3.13 -8.93
CA LEU A 189 16.16 3.10 -8.68
C LEU A 189 16.86 1.97 -9.43
N TYR A 190 16.27 0.78 -9.46
CA TYR A 190 16.81 -0.33 -10.25
C TYR A 190 16.87 0.00 -11.75
N ARG A 191 15.80 0.57 -12.33
CA ARG A 191 15.79 0.96 -13.75
C ARG A 191 16.86 2.01 -14.06
N ARG A 192 17.06 2.97 -13.15
CA ARG A 192 18.12 3.98 -13.28
C ARG A 192 19.51 3.34 -13.23
N LEU A 193 19.76 2.48 -12.25
CA LEU A 193 21.03 1.77 -12.10
C LEU A 193 21.32 0.87 -13.32
N ARG A 194 20.30 0.24 -13.88
CA ARG A 194 20.43 -0.52 -15.13
C ARG A 194 20.81 0.37 -16.32
N ALA A 195 20.20 1.56 -16.43
CA ALA A 195 20.56 2.52 -17.48
C ALA A 195 22.01 3.02 -17.33
N LEU A 196 22.50 3.17 -16.09
CA LEU A 196 23.91 3.48 -15.82
C LEU A 196 24.82 2.34 -16.29
N ALA A 197 24.46 1.09 -16.00
CA ALA A 197 25.21 -0.09 -16.44
C ALA A 197 25.29 -0.18 -17.98
N ASP A 198 24.17 0.06 -18.66
CA ASP A 198 24.11 0.09 -20.12
C ASP A 198 24.98 1.24 -20.69
N TYR A 199 24.99 2.41 -20.03
CA TYR A 199 25.82 3.56 -20.39
C TYR A 199 27.33 3.27 -20.23
N GLU A 200 27.76 2.72 -19.10
CA GLU A 200 29.17 2.34 -18.90
C GLU A 200 29.64 1.28 -19.89
N SER A 201 28.77 0.31 -20.19
CA SER A 201 29.05 -0.71 -21.20
C SER A 201 29.24 -0.09 -22.59
N ALA A 202 28.37 0.85 -22.98
CA ALA A 202 28.50 1.57 -24.23
C ALA A 202 29.77 2.44 -24.26
N ASN A 203 30.15 3.05 -23.13
CA ASN A 203 31.41 3.81 -23.02
C ASN A 203 32.64 2.92 -23.23
N LYS A 204 32.70 1.75 -22.58
CA LYS A 204 33.77 0.76 -22.78
C LYS A 204 33.81 0.24 -24.23
N ALA A 205 32.67 0.10 -24.88
CA ALA A 205 32.58 -0.30 -26.29
C ALA A 205 33.13 0.79 -27.23
N LEU A 206 32.80 2.06 -26.97
CA LEU A 206 33.33 3.21 -27.68
C LEU A 206 34.85 3.31 -27.55
N ASP A 207 35.41 3.12 -26.35
CA ASP A 207 36.86 3.14 -26.13
C ASP A 207 37.57 2.04 -26.96
N LYS A 208 36.97 0.84 -27.04
CA LYS A 208 37.48 -0.26 -27.88
C LYS A 208 37.39 0.08 -29.37
N ALA A 209 36.29 0.68 -29.82
CA ALA A 209 36.11 1.12 -31.20
C ALA A 209 37.15 2.18 -31.60
N ARG A 210 37.40 3.16 -30.71
CA ARG A 210 38.45 4.18 -30.86
C ARG A 210 39.85 3.56 -30.94
N THR A 211 40.16 2.63 -30.04
CA THR A 211 41.46 1.94 -30.03
C THR A 211 41.71 1.12 -31.30
N ARG A 212 40.66 0.53 -31.86
CA ARG A 212 40.72 -0.27 -33.10
C ARG A 212 40.54 0.56 -34.38
N ASN A 213 40.27 1.86 -34.23
CA ASN A 213 39.91 2.78 -35.30
C ASN A 213 38.84 2.23 -36.27
N ARG A 214 37.85 1.52 -35.71
CA ARG A 214 36.78 0.84 -36.47
C ARG A 214 35.45 1.04 -35.77
N GLU A 215 34.40 1.33 -36.55
CA GLU A 215 33.01 1.48 -36.06
C GLU A 215 32.85 2.56 -34.96
N VAL A 216 33.70 3.59 -34.98
CA VAL A 216 33.71 4.67 -33.97
C VAL A 216 32.40 5.45 -33.97
N HIS A 217 31.93 5.92 -35.13
CA HIS A 217 30.69 6.72 -35.20
C HIS A 217 29.43 5.96 -34.72
N PRO A 218 29.19 4.69 -35.12
CA PRO A 218 28.09 3.91 -34.54
C PRO A 218 28.19 3.72 -33.03
N ALA A 219 29.40 3.44 -32.50
CA ALA A 219 29.61 3.27 -31.07
C ALA A 219 29.38 4.57 -30.29
N GLU A 220 29.77 5.71 -30.88
CA GLU A 220 29.57 7.04 -30.29
C GLU A 220 28.09 7.42 -30.24
N SER A 221 27.35 7.20 -31.33
CA SER A 221 25.90 7.40 -31.36
C SER A 221 25.16 6.52 -30.34
N HIS A 222 25.59 5.25 -30.20
CA HIS A 222 25.00 4.35 -29.20
C HIS A 222 25.29 4.79 -27.76
N GLN A 223 26.53 5.19 -27.46
CA GLN A 223 26.91 5.72 -26.15
C GLN A 223 26.11 6.98 -25.82
N GLN A 224 25.91 7.88 -26.79
CA GLN A 224 25.13 9.10 -26.60
C GLN A 224 23.66 8.79 -26.29
N LEU A 225 23.06 7.81 -26.95
CA LEU A 225 21.69 7.37 -26.67
C LEU A 225 21.54 6.80 -25.26
N CYS A 226 22.50 5.97 -24.82
CA CYS A 226 22.53 5.44 -23.46
C CYS A 226 22.71 6.55 -22.41
N CYS A 227 23.57 7.52 -22.68
CA CYS A 227 23.77 8.70 -21.83
C CYS A 227 22.46 9.47 -21.63
N GLN A 228 21.83 9.89 -22.72
CA GLN A 228 20.57 10.64 -22.69
C GLN A 228 19.43 9.87 -22.00
N ARG A 229 19.43 8.53 -22.10
CA ARG A 229 18.47 7.70 -21.39
C ARG A 229 18.75 7.69 -19.88
N PHE A 230 20.00 7.55 -19.48
CA PHE A 230 20.41 7.58 -18.08
C PHE A 230 20.14 8.95 -17.43
N GLU A 231 20.47 10.05 -18.11
CA GLU A 231 20.22 11.41 -17.65
C GLU A 231 18.72 11.67 -17.44
N ARG A 232 17.88 11.39 -18.44
CA ARG A 232 16.42 11.54 -18.32
C ARG A 232 15.83 10.71 -17.18
N LEU A 233 16.30 9.47 -17.01
CA LEU A 233 15.87 8.63 -15.88
C LEU A 233 16.34 9.18 -14.54
N SER A 234 17.53 9.77 -14.49
CA SER A 234 18.07 10.40 -13.28
C SER A 234 17.26 11.62 -12.88
N ASP A 235 16.97 12.53 -13.81
CA ASP A 235 16.18 13.72 -13.55
C ASP A 235 14.77 13.37 -13.06
N SER A 236 14.10 12.46 -13.77
CA SER A 236 12.78 11.97 -13.39
C SER A 236 12.83 11.25 -12.03
N ALA A 237 13.81 10.37 -11.80
CA ALA A 237 13.92 9.66 -10.53
C ALA A 237 14.15 10.58 -9.35
N LYS A 238 14.98 11.61 -9.51
CA LYS A 238 15.25 12.59 -8.46
C LYS A 238 13.97 13.34 -8.08
N GLN A 239 13.22 13.82 -9.06
CA GLN A 239 11.95 14.51 -8.82
C GLN A 239 10.92 13.58 -8.14
N GLU A 240 10.74 12.36 -8.64
CA GLU A 240 9.80 11.39 -8.07
C GLU A 240 10.13 11.02 -6.62
N LEU A 241 11.41 10.89 -6.26
CA LEU A 241 11.84 10.56 -4.90
C LEU A 241 11.61 11.72 -3.92
N ILE A 242 11.83 12.97 -4.38
CA ILE A 242 11.51 14.18 -3.61
C ILE A 242 9.99 14.26 -3.36
N ASP A 243 9.19 14.05 -4.40
CA ASP A 243 7.73 14.10 -4.30
C ASP A 243 7.19 12.93 -3.45
N PHE A 244 7.78 11.74 -3.58
CA PHE A 244 7.48 10.60 -2.72
C PHE A 244 7.68 10.93 -1.24
N ARG A 245 8.81 11.56 -0.88
CA ARG A 245 9.08 11.97 0.50
C ARG A 245 8.03 12.96 1.01
N SER A 246 7.73 14.00 0.24
CA SER A 246 6.76 15.04 0.62
C SER A 246 5.35 14.46 0.81
N ARG A 247 4.87 13.70 -0.18
CA ARG A 247 3.56 13.03 -0.14
C ARG A 247 3.47 12.07 1.05
N ARG A 248 4.50 11.25 1.25
CA ARG A 248 4.56 10.29 2.36
C ARG A 248 4.40 10.97 3.70
N VAL A 249 5.23 11.95 4.01
CA VAL A 249 5.19 12.62 5.32
C VAL A 249 3.82 13.26 5.57
N SER A 250 3.26 13.93 4.56
CA SER A 250 1.94 14.55 4.65
C SER A 250 0.83 13.51 4.91
N SER A 251 0.81 12.41 4.16
CA SER A 251 -0.19 11.36 4.34
C SER A 251 -0.08 10.66 5.69
N PHE A 252 1.13 10.31 6.13
CA PHE A 252 1.34 9.67 7.44
C PHE A 252 0.88 10.58 8.58
N ARG A 253 1.26 11.85 8.54
CA ARG A 253 0.84 12.82 9.55
C ARG A 253 -0.68 12.92 9.63
N LYS A 254 -1.35 13.11 8.49
CA LYS A 254 -2.81 13.24 8.43
C LYS A 254 -3.50 11.99 9.00
N ASN A 255 -3.14 10.80 8.50
CA ASN A 255 -3.81 9.57 8.89
C ASN A 255 -3.58 9.19 10.35
N LEU A 256 -2.37 9.42 10.89
CA LEU A 256 -2.09 9.13 12.31
C LEU A 256 -2.83 10.07 13.27
N ILE A 257 -2.99 11.35 12.88
CA ILE A 257 -3.81 12.29 13.67
C ILE A 257 -5.27 11.84 13.65
N GLU A 258 -5.82 11.57 12.46
CA GLU A 258 -7.21 11.12 12.31
C GLU A 258 -7.46 9.79 13.05
N LEU A 259 -6.48 8.87 13.04
CA LEU A 259 -6.53 7.63 13.80
C LEU A 259 -6.62 7.89 15.31
N ALA A 260 -5.74 8.72 15.85
CA ALA A 260 -5.74 9.05 17.28
C ALA A 260 -7.06 9.72 17.72
N GLU A 261 -7.63 10.59 16.87
CA GLU A 261 -8.94 11.19 17.12
C GLU A 261 -10.07 10.14 17.16
N LEU A 262 -10.02 9.14 16.28
CA LEU A 262 -10.96 8.03 16.26
C LEU A 262 -10.80 7.14 17.50
N GLU A 263 -9.57 6.78 17.88
CA GLU A 263 -9.29 6.00 19.09
C GLU A 263 -9.84 6.69 20.35
N LEU A 264 -9.62 8.01 20.48
CA LEU A 264 -10.19 8.80 21.57
C LEU A 264 -11.73 8.79 21.57
N LYS A 265 -12.34 8.82 20.40
CA LYS A 265 -13.80 8.73 20.24
C LYS A 265 -14.31 7.35 20.66
N HIS A 266 -13.65 6.27 20.24
CA HIS A 266 -14.03 4.90 20.61
C HIS A 266 -13.87 4.66 22.12
N ALA A 267 -12.78 5.16 22.72
CA ALA A 267 -12.56 5.07 24.16
C ALA A 267 -13.66 5.76 24.98
N LYS A 268 -14.15 6.92 24.53
CA LYS A 268 -15.27 7.63 25.20
C LYS A 268 -16.58 6.86 25.11
N VAL A 269 -16.84 6.20 23.97
CA VAL A 269 -18.03 5.35 23.79
C VAL A 269 -17.95 4.11 24.70
N ASN A 270 -16.75 3.54 24.89
CA ASN A 270 -16.52 2.42 25.81
C ASN A 270 -16.85 2.75 27.27
N LEU A 271 -16.62 4.00 27.70
CA LEU A 271 -16.79 4.41 29.10
C LEU A 271 -18.24 4.76 29.49
N GLN A 272 -19.18 4.81 28.54
CA GLN A 272 -20.59 5.10 28.84
C GLN A 272 -21.36 3.80 29.10
N PRO A 273 -21.79 3.52 30.35
CA PRO A 273 -22.58 2.33 30.63
C PRO A 273 -23.93 2.40 29.88
N PRO A 274 -24.49 1.26 29.44
CA PRO A 274 -25.77 1.21 28.73
C PRO A 274 -26.98 1.68 29.54
N TRP A 275 -26.83 1.72 30.86
CA TRP A 275 -27.87 2.03 31.82
C TRP A 275 -27.52 3.32 32.57
N PRO A 276 -28.54 4.08 33.01
CA PRO A 276 -28.31 5.23 33.88
C PRO A 276 -27.53 4.80 35.13
N PRO A 277 -26.76 5.70 35.76
CA PRO A 277 -26.19 5.44 37.07
C PRO A 277 -27.30 4.97 38.01
N LEU A 278 -27.02 3.90 38.77
CA LEU A 278 -27.98 3.37 39.73
C LEU A 278 -28.37 4.50 40.68
N PRO A 279 -29.68 4.78 40.89
CA PRO A 279 -30.08 5.77 41.86
C PRO A 279 -29.64 5.31 43.27
N GLY A 280 -28.77 6.06 43.93
CA GLY A 280 -28.46 5.87 45.35
C GLY A 280 -27.16 5.12 45.70
N LEU A 281 -26.07 5.33 44.96
CA LEU A 281 -24.71 5.23 45.49
C LEU A 281 -24.08 6.62 45.60
#